data_AF-A0A1E5FD04-F1
#
_entry.id   AF-A0A1E5FD04-F1
#
_cell.length_a   1.000
_cell.length_b   1.000
_cell.length_c   1.000
_cell.angle_alpha   90.00
_cell.angle_beta   90.00
_cell.angle_gamma   90.00
#
_symmetry.space_group_name_H-M   'P 1'
#
loop_
_entity.id
_entity.type
_entity.pdbx_description
1 polymer ?
#
loop_
_entity_poly.entity_id
_entity_poly.type
_entity_poly.pdbx_seq_one_letter_code
_entity_poly.pdbx_strand_id
1 'polypeptide(L)'
;MSTDRMQERVNEICNDLYSKGEKVSVRVILTYLPDVSSTSTVHKYYANWRKELEANEKSLYDKLGFSSEFTQMFMKEISRFSVEAEQRYKGIAEEANEQRDAAIDELSKMEDRLHKQNAVVEQQGKDITQLKGELTQRERTHEAEMSKLEQSQHVLVTELRQRITQLEKELTESTRTNETLRTELAKSELKLESNQDYVNEVKAKQQALEEQSSTLQSENQSLSQQVTKLSTQLEGSTSVVSTLEKRVTDFETQHTALQSRATEMETHYKATLSELSEAKSQLQNQSQKIGSLEEINQQHKRYIDKLEEAS
;
A
#
# COMPACT_ATOMS: atom_id res chain seq x y z
N MET A 1 -9.58 48.05 -138.57
CA MET A 1 -10.79 47.51 -137.90
C MET A 1 -12.00 48.27 -138.41
N SER A 2 -13.06 47.60 -138.86
CA SER A 2 -14.31 48.28 -139.25
C SER A 2 -14.82 49.13 -138.10
N THR A 3 -15.23 50.36 -138.41
CA THR A 3 -15.69 51.36 -137.44
C THR A 3 -16.87 50.90 -136.58
N ASP A 4 -17.75 50.03 -137.09
CA ASP A 4 -18.90 49.49 -136.34
C ASP A 4 -18.49 48.56 -135.19
N ARG A 5 -17.48 47.71 -135.40
CA ARG A 5 -17.05 46.72 -134.40
C ARG A 5 -16.43 47.37 -133.15
N MET A 6 -15.97 48.62 -133.27
CA MET A 6 -15.43 49.40 -132.15
C MET A 6 -16.54 50.13 -131.37
N GLN A 7 -17.60 50.60 -132.04
CA GLN A 7 -18.77 51.18 -131.37
C GLN A 7 -19.48 50.14 -130.50
N GLU A 8 -19.68 48.91 -131.00
CA GLU A 8 -20.31 47.82 -130.23
C GLU A 8 -19.55 47.48 -128.95
N ARG A 9 -18.21 47.36 -129.03
CA ARG A 9 -17.37 47.03 -127.88
C ARG A 9 -17.35 48.14 -126.82
N VAL A 10 -17.36 49.41 -127.26
CA VAL A 10 -17.51 50.55 -126.35
C VAL A 10 -18.89 50.53 -125.71
N ASN A 11 -19.96 50.25 -126.46
CA ASN A 11 -21.32 50.15 -125.94
C ASN A 11 -21.45 49.03 -124.89
N GLU A 12 -20.88 47.85 -125.12
CA GLU A 12 -20.87 46.73 -124.16
C GLU A 12 -20.19 47.10 -122.84
N ILE A 13 -18.99 47.70 -122.90
CA ILE A 13 -18.25 48.14 -121.71
C ILE A 13 -19.05 49.20 -120.96
N CYS A 14 -19.62 50.16 -121.68
CA CYS A 14 -20.41 51.21 -121.05
C CYS A 14 -21.69 50.67 -120.43
N ASN A 15 -22.37 49.70 -121.06
CA ASN A 15 -23.56 49.06 -120.51
C ASN A 15 -23.25 48.20 -119.28
N ASP A 16 -22.14 47.45 -119.26
CA ASP A 16 -21.72 46.66 -118.09
C ASP A 16 -21.41 47.58 -116.89
N LEU A 17 -20.62 48.63 -117.10
CA LEU A 17 -20.31 49.63 -116.06
C LEU A 17 -21.57 50.36 -115.58
N TYR A 18 -22.49 50.70 -116.49
CA TYR A 18 -23.75 51.35 -116.14
C TYR A 18 -24.66 50.43 -115.32
N SER A 19 -24.76 49.15 -115.67
CA SER A 19 -25.57 48.16 -114.94
C SER A 19 -25.05 47.85 -113.52
N LYS A 20 -23.75 48.01 -113.29
CA LYS A 20 -23.10 47.87 -111.98
C LYS A 20 -23.18 49.14 -111.13
N GLY A 21 -23.76 50.23 -111.65
CA GLY A 21 -23.86 51.52 -110.98
C GLY A 21 -22.53 52.27 -110.87
N GLU A 22 -21.51 51.89 -111.66
CA GLU A 22 -20.20 52.53 -111.67
C GLU A 22 -20.15 53.74 -112.61
N LYS A 23 -19.32 54.75 -112.29
CA LYS A 23 -19.20 55.97 -113.10
C LYS A 23 -18.51 55.69 -114.44
N VAL A 24 -19.31 55.59 -115.50
CA VAL A 24 -18.81 55.46 -116.88
C VAL A 24 -18.14 56.77 -117.33
N SER A 25 -16.81 56.75 -117.47
CA SER A 25 -16.02 57.87 -118.01
C SER A 25 -15.05 57.40 -119.09
N VAL A 26 -14.66 58.29 -120.00
CA VAL A 26 -13.71 57.99 -121.09
C VAL A 26 -12.41 57.36 -120.56
N ARG A 27 -11.97 57.76 -119.37
CA ARG A 27 -10.77 57.23 -118.71
C ARG A 27 -10.94 55.79 -118.24
N VAL A 28 -12.11 55.45 -117.70
CA VAL A 28 -12.45 54.09 -117.27
C VAL A 28 -12.66 53.19 -118.50
N ILE A 29 -13.24 53.70 -119.58
CA ILE A 29 -13.41 52.93 -120.82
C ILE A 29 -12.04 52.59 -121.45
N LEU A 30 -11.10 53.53 -121.44
CA LEU A 30 -9.72 53.30 -121.90
C LEU A 30 -9.01 52.18 -121.14
N THR A 31 -9.28 51.97 -119.84
CA THR A 31 -8.69 50.86 -119.09
C THR A 31 -9.16 49.48 -119.55
N TYR A 32 -10.35 49.39 -120.17
CA TYR A 32 -10.88 48.14 -120.74
C TYR A 32 -10.55 47.96 -122.24
N LEU A 33 -9.86 48.93 -122.86
CA LEU A 33 -9.46 48.92 -124.27
C LEU A 33 -7.96 49.24 -124.44
N PRO A 34 -7.05 48.32 -124.07
CA PRO A 34 -5.60 48.53 -124.18
C PRO A 34 -5.10 48.71 -125.62
N ASP A 35 -5.90 48.31 -126.62
CA ASP A 35 -5.54 48.29 -128.04
C ASP A 35 -5.76 49.65 -128.75
N VAL A 36 -6.30 50.65 -128.06
CA VAL A 36 -6.66 51.97 -128.63
C VAL A 36 -6.10 53.10 -127.76
N SER A 37 -5.06 53.79 -128.24
CA SER A 37 -4.43 54.91 -127.52
C SER A 37 -5.08 56.28 -127.79
N SER A 38 -6.01 56.35 -128.74
CA SER A 38 -6.62 57.61 -129.15
C SER A 38 -7.84 57.93 -128.29
N THR A 39 -7.63 58.81 -127.30
CA THR A 39 -8.70 59.37 -126.45
C THR A 39 -9.81 60.01 -127.26
N SER A 40 -9.49 60.67 -128.38
CA SER A 40 -10.47 61.29 -129.27
C SER A 40 -11.36 60.27 -130.00
N THR A 41 -10.82 59.09 -130.31
CA THR A 41 -11.57 57.99 -130.92
C THR A 41 -12.54 57.38 -129.91
N VAL A 42 -12.11 57.09 -128.69
CA VAL A 42 -12.98 56.57 -127.61
C VAL A 42 -14.03 57.61 -127.21
N HIS A 43 -13.66 58.89 -127.13
CA HIS A 43 -14.60 59.97 -126.82
C HIS A 43 -15.70 60.09 -127.87
N LYS A 44 -15.40 59.87 -129.16
CA LYS A 44 -16.42 59.85 -130.23
C LYS A 44 -17.43 58.72 -130.03
N TYR A 45 -16.96 57.50 -129.75
CA TYR A 45 -17.82 56.35 -129.53
C TYR A 45 -18.60 56.43 -128.21
N TYR A 46 -17.97 56.91 -127.13
CA TYR A 46 -18.64 57.20 -125.85
C TYR A 46 -19.68 58.31 -125.98
N ALA A 47 -19.39 59.37 -126.75
CA ALA A 47 -20.37 60.42 -127.03
C ALA A 47 -21.55 59.89 -127.85
N ASN A 48 -21.30 58.98 -128.80
CA ASN A 48 -22.37 58.30 -129.54
C ASN A 48 -23.19 57.38 -128.61
N TRP A 49 -22.54 56.55 -127.78
CA TRP A 49 -23.20 55.70 -126.79
C TRP A 49 -24.03 56.53 -125.82
N ARG A 50 -23.48 57.64 -125.33
CA ARG A 50 -24.18 58.55 -124.42
C ARG A 50 -25.38 59.21 -125.11
N LYS A 51 -25.24 59.57 -126.40
CA LYS A 51 -26.35 60.10 -127.19
C LYS A 51 -27.41 59.04 -127.48
N GLU A 52 -27.02 57.79 -127.70
CA GLU A 52 -27.92 56.64 -127.82
C GLU A 52 -28.61 56.31 -126.50
N LEU A 53 -27.90 56.39 -125.38
CA LEU A 53 -28.44 56.21 -124.02
C LEU A 53 -29.44 57.33 -123.71
N GLU A 54 -29.08 58.59 -123.93
CA GLU A 54 -29.96 59.74 -123.75
C GLU A 54 -31.17 59.67 -124.70
N ALA A 55 -31.00 59.18 -125.93
CA ALA A 55 -32.10 58.96 -126.87
C ALA A 55 -32.99 57.77 -126.47
N ASN A 56 -32.42 56.69 -125.94
CA ASN A 56 -33.14 55.52 -125.46
C ASN A 56 -33.88 55.82 -124.16
N GLU A 57 -33.27 56.56 -123.25
CA GLU A 57 -33.91 57.13 -122.05
C GLU A 57 -35.05 58.06 -122.46
N LYS A 58 -34.83 59.00 -123.39
CA LYS A 58 -35.88 59.89 -123.90
C LYS A 58 -37.01 59.16 -124.61
N SER A 59 -36.70 58.12 -125.39
CA SER A 59 -37.67 57.21 -126.01
C SER A 59 -38.46 56.41 -124.97
N LEU A 60 -37.80 55.88 -123.94
CA LEU A 60 -38.44 55.20 -122.81
C LEU A 60 -39.35 56.16 -122.04
N TYR A 61 -38.92 57.42 -121.84
CA TYR A 61 -39.69 58.46 -121.17
C TYR A 61 -40.95 58.85 -121.96
N ASP A 62 -40.85 59.00 -123.29
CA ASP A 62 -42.02 59.26 -124.15
C ASP A 62 -42.96 58.05 -124.20
N LYS A 63 -42.42 56.81 -124.17
CA LYS A 63 -43.19 55.57 -124.26
C LYS A 63 -43.92 55.19 -122.97
N LEU A 64 -43.42 55.66 -121.83
CA LEU A 64 -44.07 55.52 -120.52
C LEU A 64 -45.20 56.55 -120.30
N GLY A 65 -45.36 57.54 -121.19
CA GLY A 65 -46.51 58.46 -121.21
C GLY A 65 -46.60 59.42 -120.03
N PHE A 66 -45.58 59.46 -119.17
CA PHE A 66 -45.51 60.36 -118.03
C PHE A 66 -44.78 61.66 -118.39
N SER A 67 -45.18 62.78 -117.78
CA SER A 67 -44.46 64.06 -117.89
C SER A 67 -42.98 63.86 -117.52
N SER A 68 -42.06 64.48 -118.27
CA SER A 68 -40.63 64.43 -117.94
C SER A 68 -40.33 64.92 -116.52
N GLU A 69 -41.13 65.88 -116.03
CA GLU A 69 -41.09 66.38 -114.66
C GLU A 69 -41.43 65.28 -113.65
N PHE A 70 -42.46 64.47 -113.94
CA PHE A 70 -42.90 63.37 -113.07
C PHE A 70 -41.85 62.27 -112.99
N THR A 71 -41.27 61.88 -114.13
CA THR A 71 -40.23 60.83 -114.15
C THR A 71 -38.95 61.27 -113.44
N GLN A 72 -38.54 62.54 -113.58
CA GLN A 72 -37.40 63.08 -112.83
C GLN A 72 -37.66 63.14 -111.33
N MET A 73 -38.86 63.58 -110.91
CA MET A 73 -39.27 63.55 -109.51
C MET A 73 -39.30 62.12 -108.96
N PHE A 74 -39.82 61.17 -109.74
CA PHE A 74 -39.89 59.76 -109.36
C PHE A 74 -38.50 59.11 -109.24
N MET A 75 -37.57 59.39 -110.15
CA MET A 75 -36.19 58.90 -110.05
C MET A 75 -35.45 59.52 -108.88
N LYS A 76 -35.65 60.82 -108.63
CA LYS A 76 -35.14 61.50 -107.43
C LYS A 76 -35.68 60.85 -106.16
N GLU A 77 -36.95 60.46 -106.18
CA GLU A 77 -37.62 59.78 -105.07
C GLU A 77 -37.12 58.35 -104.88
N ILE A 78 -36.89 57.58 -105.96
CA ILE A 78 -36.24 56.25 -105.91
C ILE A 78 -34.83 56.40 -105.31
N SER A 79 -34.01 57.33 -105.80
CA SER A 79 -32.68 57.55 -105.24
C SER A 79 -32.73 57.97 -103.78
N ARG A 80 -33.71 58.80 -103.38
CA ARG A 80 -33.95 59.16 -101.97
C ARG A 80 -34.25 57.92 -101.13
N PHE A 81 -35.17 57.07 -101.58
CA PHE A 81 -35.51 55.82 -100.88
C PHE A 81 -34.35 54.82 -100.85
N SER A 82 -33.55 54.71 -101.92
CA SER A 82 -32.37 53.86 -101.95
C SER A 82 -31.32 54.34 -100.95
N VAL A 83 -31.06 55.65 -100.87
CA VAL A 83 -30.14 56.24 -99.89
C VAL A 83 -30.67 56.08 -98.47
N GLU A 84 -31.97 56.29 -98.24
CA GLU A 84 -32.59 56.11 -96.93
C GLU A 84 -32.58 54.63 -96.49
N ALA A 85 -32.84 53.70 -97.39
CA ALA A 85 -32.75 52.27 -97.12
C ALA A 85 -31.30 51.86 -96.82
N GLU A 86 -30.33 52.34 -97.59
CA GLU A 86 -28.90 52.10 -97.34
C GLU A 86 -28.47 52.63 -95.97
N GLN A 87 -28.90 53.84 -95.61
CA GLN A 87 -28.64 54.41 -94.29
C GLN A 87 -29.29 53.61 -93.15
N ARG A 88 -30.54 53.15 -93.33
CA ARG A 88 -31.23 52.31 -92.34
C ARG A 88 -30.51 50.96 -92.18
N TYR A 89 -30.17 50.28 -93.28
CA TYR A 89 -29.44 49.01 -93.21
C TYR A 89 -28.04 49.19 -92.63
N LYS A 90 -27.37 50.30 -92.93
CA LYS A 90 -26.09 50.66 -92.30
C LYS A 90 -26.25 50.87 -90.79
N GLY A 91 -27.26 51.61 -90.36
CA GLY A 91 -27.55 51.82 -88.93
C GLY A 91 -27.88 50.51 -88.20
N ILE A 92 -28.68 49.64 -88.80
CA ILE A 92 -28.99 48.30 -88.26
C ILE A 92 -27.71 47.44 -88.18
N ALA A 93 -26.85 47.49 -89.19
CA ALA A 93 -25.58 46.76 -89.19
C ALA A 93 -24.60 47.30 -88.14
N GLU A 94 -24.55 48.62 -87.94
CA GLU A 94 -23.76 49.27 -86.88
C GLU A 94 -24.29 48.88 -85.50
N GLU A 95 -25.60 48.97 -85.26
CA GLU A 95 -26.22 48.54 -83.99
C GLU A 95 -25.99 47.05 -83.71
N ALA A 96 -26.12 46.18 -84.73
CA ALA A 96 -25.83 44.76 -84.58
C ALA A 96 -24.35 44.48 -84.27
N ASN A 97 -23.43 45.25 -84.86
CA ASN A 97 -22.01 45.15 -84.54
C ASN A 97 -21.71 45.65 -83.12
N GLU A 98 -22.31 46.76 -82.68
CA GLU A 98 -22.18 47.27 -81.31
C GLU A 98 -22.73 46.27 -80.29
N GLN A 99 -23.90 45.67 -80.55
CA GLN A 99 -24.48 44.63 -79.70
C GLN A 99 -23.59 43.38 -79.65
N ARG A 100 -23.04 42.96 -80.80
CA ARG A 100 -22.09 41.84 -80.87
C ARG A 100 -20.84 42.14 -80.04
N ASP A 101 -20.26 43.32 -80.20
CA ASP A 101 -19.02 43.68 -79.50
C ASP A 101 -19.25 43.82 -77.99
N ALA A 102 -20.41 44.35 -77.57
CA ALA A 102 -20.82 44.37 -76.17
C ALA A 102 -21.00 42.95 -75.61
N ALA A 103 -21.62 42.04 -76.36
CA ALA A 103 -21.79 40.64 -75.95
C ALA A 103 -20.44 39.90 -75.84
N ILE A 104 -19.48 40.19 -76.74
CA ILE A 104 -18.12 39.62 -76.68
C ILE A 104 -17.39 40.12 -75.43
N ASP A 105 -17.47 41.41 -75.11
CA ASP A 105 -16.85 41.98 -73.90
C ASP A 105 -17.48 41.41 -72.62
N GLU A 106 -18.80 41.25 -72.57
CA GLU A 106 -19.48 40.60 -71.45
C GLU A 106 -19.07 39.13 -71.31
N LEU A 107 -19.01 38.39 -72.42
CA LEU A 107 -18.57 36.99 -72.43
C LEU A 107 -17.12 36.86 -71.93
N SER A 108 -16.23 37.75 -72.37
CA SER A 108 -14.83 37.79 -71.91
C SER A 108 -14.73 38.04 -70.39
N LYS A 109 -15.51 38.99 -69.86
CA LYS A 109 -15.57 39.24 -68.40
C LYS A 109 -16.08 38.03 -67.63
N MET A 110 -17.05 37.31 -68.18
CA MET A 110 -17.61 36.10 -67.58
C MET A 110 -16.62 34.93 -67.61
N GLU A 111 -15.87 34.76 -68.70
CA GLU A 111 -14.77 33.79 -68.79
C GLU A 111 -13.68 34.07 -67.76
N ASP A 112 -13.24 35.33 -67.63
CA ASP A 112 -12.27 35.74 -66.61
C ASP A 112 -12.76 35.44 -65.19
N ARG A 113 -14.05 35.67 -64.92
CA ARG A 113 -14.68 35.35 -63.63
C ARG A 113 -14.71 33.85 -63.40
N LEU A 114 -15.04 33.06 -64.41
CA LEU A 114 -15.06 31.60 -64.33
C LEU A 114 -13.65 31.04 -64.05
N HIS A 115 -12.63 31.55 -64.73
CA HIS A 115 -11.24 31.15 -64.49
C HIS A 115 -10.81 31.44 -63.04
N LYS A 116 -11.14 32.62 -62.52
CA LYS A 116 -10.88 32.98 -61.12
C LYS A 116 -11.63 32.05 -60.15
N GLN A 117 -12.88 31.73 -60.42
CA GLN A 117 -13.66 30.80 -59.59
C GLN A 117 -13.09 29.38 -59.62
N ASN A 118 -12.71 28.87 -60.79
CA ASN A 118 -12.07 27.56 -60.93
C ASN A 118 -10.76 27.47 -60.16
N ALA A 119 -9.93 28.52 -60.19
CA ALA A 119 -8.69 28.56 -59.41
C ALA A 119 -8.96 28.50 -57.89
N VAL A 120 -10.00 29.18 -57.40
CA VAL A 120 -10.41 29.12 -55.99
C VAL A 120 -10.90 27.73 -55.61
N VAL A 121 -11.72 27.09 -56.46
CA VAL A 121 -12.22 25.72 -56.24
C VAL A 121 -11.07 24.71 -56.21
N GLU A 122 -10.09 24.85 -57.11
CA GLU A 122 -8.91 23.98 -57.11
C GLU A 122 -8.09 24.14 -55.83
N GLN A 123 -7.90 25.39 -55.37
CA GLN A 123 -7.20 25.65 -54.11
C GLN A 123 -7.95 25.05 -52.92
N GLN A 124 -9.27 25.25 -52.85
CA GLN A 124 -10.11 24.64 -51.80
C GLN A 124 -10.04 23.11 -51.84
N GLY A 125 -9.98 22.49 -53.03
CA GLY A 125 -9.80 21.05 -53.17
C GLY A 125 -8.48 20.54 -52.58
N LYS A 126 -7.40 21.30 -52.78
CA LYS A 126 -6.08 21.01 -52.18
C LYS A 126 -6.14 21.13 -50.66
N ASP A 127 -6.71 22.21 -50.14
CA ASP A 127 -6.84 22.45 -48.70
C ASP A 127 -7.69 21.36 -48.02
N ILE A 128 -8.82 20.97 -48.63
CA ILE A 128 -9.68 19.88 -48.13
C ILE A 128 -8.90 18.56 -48.07
N THR A 129 -8.10 18.26 -49.09
CA THR A 129 -7.32 17.02 -49.14
C THR A 129 -6.22 17.01 -48.07
N GLN A 130 -5.55 18.15 -47.87
CA GLN A 130 -4.56 18.31 -46.81
C GLN A 130 -5.21 18.15 -45.43
N LEU A 131 -6.30 18.86 -45.15
CA LEU A 131 -7.01 18.80 -43.87
C LEU A 131 -7.52 17.38 -43.56
N LYS A 132 -8.00 16.64 -44.56
CA LYS A 132 -8.36 15.23 -44.40
C LYS A 132 -7.15 14.36 -44.06
N GLY A 133 -6.01 14.61 -44.68
CA GLY A 133 -4.75 13.94 -44.36
C GLY A 133 -4.31 14.21 -42.91
N GLU A 134 -4.34 15.47 -42.49
CA GLU A 134 -4.00 15.88 -41.12
C GLU A 134 -4.96 15.28 -40.09
N LEU A 135 -6.27 15.26 -40.38
CA LEU A 135 -7.28 14.67 -39.50
C LEU A 135 -7.03 13.17 -39.30
N THR A 136 -6.87 12.41 -40.39
CA THR A 136 -6.63 10.96 -40.30
C THR A 136 -5.32 10.63 -39.60
N GLN A 137 -4.27 11.45 -39.80
CA GLN A 137 -3.02 11.29 -39.08
C GLN A 137 -3.21 11.56 -37.58
N ARG A 138 -3.94 12.62 -37.23
CA ARG A 138 -4.21 12.98 -35.84
C ARG A 138 -5.05 11.93 -35.11
N GLU A 139 -6.05 11.36 -35.79
CA GLU A 139 -6.85 10.25 -35.27
C GLU A 139 -5.97 9.04 -34.96
N ARG A 140 -5.09 8.65 -35.89
CA ARG A 140 -4.15 7.53 -35.67
C ARG A 140 -3.19 7.79 -34.53
N THR A 141 -2.62 9.00 -34.42
CA THR A 141 -1.72 9.33 -33.31
C THR A 141 -2.45 9.31 -31.98
N HIS A 142 -3.68 9.84 -31.95
CA HIS A 142 -4.48 9.87 -30.73
C HIS A 142 -4.88 8.46 -30.28
N GLU A 143 -5.30 7.59 -31.22
CA GLU A 143 -5.61 6.19 -30.92
C GLU A 143 -4.39 5.43 -30.38
N ALA A 144 -3.20 5.67 -30.95
CA ALA A 144 -1.97 5.07 -30.46
C ALA A 144 -1.58 5.58 -29.05
N GLU A 145 -1.74 6.88 -28.78
CA GLU A 145 -1.51 7.46 -27.45
C GLU A 145 -2.49 6.92 -26.41
N MET A 146 -3.77 6.81 -26.77
CA MET A 146 -4.81 6.23 -25.92
C MET A 146 -4.50 4.78 -25.59
N SER A 147 -4.16 3.96 -26.59
CA SER A 147 -3.79 2.56 -26.39
C SER A 147 -2.57 2.41 -25.45
N LYS A 148 -1.55 3.26 -25.63
CA LYS A 148 -0.37 3.28 -24.75
C LYS A 148 -0.72 3.67 -23.31
N LEU A 149 -1.58 4.68 -23.15
CA LEU A 149 -2.04 5.13 -21.84
C LEU A 149 -2.84 4.04 -21.13
N GLU A 150 -3.77 3.38 -21.83
CA GLU A 150 -4.56 2.26 -21.31
C GLU A 150 -3.67 1.09 -20.87
N GLN A 151 -2.67 0.71 -21.67
CA GLN A 151 -1.72 -0.33 -21.29
C GLN A 151 -0.92 0.05 -20.05
N SER A 152 -0.41 1.29 -19.99
CA SER A 152 0.35 1.77 -18.83
C SER A 152 -0.52 1.80 -17.57
N GLN A 153 -1.77 2.25 -17.68
CA GLN A 153 -2.72 2.23 -16.57
C GLN A 153 -3.04 0.80 -16.13
N HIS A 154 -3.23 -0.12 -17.06
CA HIS A 154 -3.50 -1.52 -16.77
C HIS A 154 -2.36 -2.18 -15.98
N VAL A 155 -1.10 -1.95 -16.38
CA VAL A 155 0.07 -2.44 -15.67
C VAL A 155 0.13 -1.86 -14.26
N LEU A 156 -0.02 -0.54 -14.12
CA LEU A 156 0.01 0.13 -12.81
C LEU A 156 -1.09 -0.38 -11.86
N VAL A 157 -2.32 -0.53 -12.37
CA VAL A 157 -3.44 -1.08 -11.58
C VAL A 157 -3.14 -2.52 -11.15
N THR A 158 -2.52 -3.32 -12.01
CA THR A 158 -2.15 -4.71 -11.69
C THR A 158 -1.08 -4.76 -10.61
N GLU A 159 -0.03 -3.93 -10.71
CA GLU A 159 1.03 -3.83 -9.69
C GLU A 159 0.48 -3.34 -8.35
N LEU A 160 -0.38 -2.32 -8.35
CA LEU A 160 -1.01 -1.81 -7.13
C LEU A 160 -1.89 -2.87 -6.47
N ARG A 161 -2.67 -3.64 -7.25
CA ARG A 161 -3.46 -4.76 -6.73
C ARG A 161 -2.58 -5.84 -6.12
N GLN A 162 -1.49 -6.23 -6.79
CA GLN A 162 -0.53 -7.20 -6.25
C GLN A 162 0.09 -6.71 -4.94
N ARG A 163 0.45 -5.42 -4.86
CA ARG A 163 1.02 -4.83 -3.64
C ARG A 163 0.02 -4.81 -2.49
N ILE A 164 -1.25 -4.51 -2.77
CA ILE A 164 -2.33 -4.57 -1.77
C ILE A 164 -2.47 -6.00 -1.24
N THR A 165 -2.58 -7.00 -2.12
CA THR A 165 -2.70 -8.41 -1.71
C THR A 165 -1.49 -8.88 -0.88
N GLN A 166 -0.28 -8.45 -1.24
CA GLN A 166 0.93 -8.76 -0.48
C GLN A 166 0.89 -8.13 0.92
N LEU A 167 0.51 -6.86 1.03
CA LEU A 167 0.40 -6.16 2.32
C LEU A 167 -0.71 -6.76 3.20
N GLU A 168 -1.83 -7.17 2.62
CA GLU A 168 -2.90 -7.88 3.33
C GLU A 168 -2.39 -9.20 3.91
N LYS A 169 -1.62 -9.97 3.13
CA LYS A 169 -1.00 -11.21 3.60
C LYS A 169 -0.04 -10.94 4.76
N GLU A 170 0.86 -9.97 4.63
CA GLU A 170 1.80 -9.58 5.69
C GLU A 170 1.07 -9.14 6.97
N LEU A 171 -0.02 -8.38 6.84
CA LEU A 171 -0.85 -7.96 7.96
C LEU A 171 -1.50 -9.16 8.68
N THR A 172 -2.04 -10.13 7.93
CA THR A 172 -2.64 -11.33 8.54
C THR A 172 -1.61 -12.18 9.29
N GLU A 173 -0.40 -12.32 8.73
CA GLU A 173 0.70 -13.05 9.37
C GLU A 173 1.21 -12.32 10.62
N SER A 174 1.37 -11.00 10.55
CA SER A 174 1.74 -10.17 11.70
C SER A 174 0.68 -10.23 12.81
N THR A 175 -0.61 -10.24 12.45
CA THR A 175 -1.71 -10.39 13.42
C THR A 175 -1.65 -11.75 14.12
N ARG A 176 -1.49 -12.83 13.35
CA ARG A 176 -1.37 -14.20 13.89
C ARG A 176 -0.17 -14.36 14.83
N THR A 177 0.98 -13.79 14.47
CA THR A 177 2.17 -13.83 15.32
C THR A 177 1.95 -13.04 16.62
N ASN A 178 1.27 -11.89 16.56
CA ASN A 178 0.92 -11.12 17.75
C ASN A 178 0.01 -11.90 18.70
N GLU A 179 -1.01 -12.58 18.18
CA GLU A 179 -1.90 -13.44 18.97
C GLU A 179 -1.15 -14.61 19.63
N THR A 180 -0.21 -15.22 18.89
CA THR A 180 0.65 -16.28 19.42
C THR A 180 1.51 -15.76 20.58
N LEU A 181 2.18 -14.62 20.40
CA LEU A 181 2.99 -13.99 21.44
C LEU A 181 2.18 -13.59 22.67
N ARG A 182 0.96 -13.07 22.49
CA ARG A 182 0.05 -12.77 23.61
C ARG A 182 -0.32 -14.02 24.41
N THR A 183 -0.57 -15.13 23.72
CA THR A 183 -0.87 -16.41 24.36
C THR A 183 0.33 -16.96 25.12
N GLU A 184 1.53 -16.88 24.54
CA GLU A 184 2.77 -17.28 25.19
C GLU A 184 3.09 -16.42 26.42
N LEU A 185 2.87 -15.10 26.32
CA LEU A 185 3.04 -14.17 27.44
C LEU A 185 2.11 -14.54 28.60
N ALA A 186 0.81 -14.72 28.34
CA ALA A 186 -0.15 -15.12 29.37
C ALA A 186 0.22 -16.45 30.03
N LYS A 187 0.71 -17.42 29.25
CA LYS A 187 1.22 -18.70 29.79
C LYS A 187 2.46 -18.52 30.65
N SER A 188 3.35 -17.61 30.28
CA SER A 188 4.55 -17.27 31.05
C SER A 188 4.19 -16.58 32.37
N GLU A 189 3.25 -15.64 32.35
CA GLU A 189 2.74 -14.94 33.53
C GLU A 189 2.10 -15.91 34.53
N LEU A 190 1.24 -16.82 34.07
CA LEU A 190 0.66 -17.87 34.93
C LEU A 190 1.71 -18.78 35.56
N LYS A 191 2.76 -19.13 34.82
CA LYS A 191 3.88 -19.91 35.38
C LYS A 191 4.66 -19.11 36.42
N LEU A 192 4.85 -17.82 36.19
CA LEU A 192 5.54 -16.94 37.13
C LEU A 192 4.75 -16.81 38.44
N GLU A 193 3.44 -16.63 38.35
CA GLU A 193 2.53 -16.58 39.51
C GLU A 193 2.57 -17.90 40.28
N SER A 194 2.44 -19.04 39.59
CA SER A 194 2.55 -20.36 40.22
C SER A 194 3.89 -20.59 40.90
N ASN A 195 5.00 -20.16 40.29
CA ASN A 195 6.32 -20.25 40.91
C ASN A 195 6.43 -19.33 42.12
N GLN A 196 5.82 -18.14 42.08
CA GLN A 196 5.83 -17.20 43.20
C GLN A 196 5.07 -17.79 44.40
N ASP A 197 3.93 -18.43 44.17
CA ASP A 197 3.17 -19.14 45.21
C ASP A 197 3.99 -20.27 45.82
N TYR A 198 4.65 -21.08 44.99
CA TYR A 198 5.53 -22.14 45.46
C TYR A 198 6.68 -21.61 46.33
N VAL A 199 7.33 -20.51 45.90
CA VAL A 199 8.39 -19.87 46.68
C VAL A 199 7.86 -19.35 48.02
N ASN A 200 6.66 -18.76 48.04
CA ASN A 200 6.03 -18.30 49.27
C ASN A 200 5.73 -19.48 50.23
N GLU A 201 5.23 -20.60 49.71
CA GLU A 201 4.98 -21.80 50.50
C GLU A 201 6.28 -22.38 51.08
N VAL A 202 7.34 -22.47 50.28
CA VAL A 202 8.66 -22.95 50.73
C VAL A 202 9.22 -22.03 51.81
N LYS A 203 9.11 -20.70 51.65
CA LYS A 203 9.53 -19.74 52.69
C LYS A 203 8.76 -19.92 53.99
N ALA A 204 7.44 -20.09 53.92
CA ALA A 204 6.61 -20.33 55.11
C ALA A 204 7.00 -21.64 55.81
N LYS A 205 7.22 -22.72 55.05
CA LYS A 205 7.70 -24.01 55.59
C LYS A 205 9.09 -23.88 56.22
N GLN A 206 10.00 -23.16 55.58
CA GLN A 206 11.34 -22.90 56.10
C GLN A 206 11.29 -22.15 57.44
N GLN A 207 10.47 -21.11 57.53
CA GLN A 207 10.28 -20.35 58.76
C GLN A 207 9.72 -21.24 59.89
N ALA A 208 8.70 -22.06 59.59
CA ALA A 208 8.13 -22.99 60.56
C ALA A 208 9.15 -24.02 61.07
N LEU A 209 10.01 -24.53 60.18
CA LEU A 209 11.11 -25.45 60.55
C LEU A 209 12.17 -24.75 61.42
N GLU A 210 12.51 -23.50 61.13
CA GLU A 210 13.44 -22.71 61.94
C GLU A 210 12.89 -22.47 63.35
N GLU A 211 11.61 -22.11 63.48
CA GLU A 211 10.92 -21.95 64.77
C GLU A 211 10.87 -23.27 65.56
N GLN A 212 10.57 -24.39 64.89
CA GLN A 212 10.58 -25.71 65.52
C GLN A 212 11.99 -26.11 65.98
N SER A 213 13.01 -25.87 65.15
CA SER A 213 14.40 -26.14 65.48
C SER A 213 14.87 -25.33 66.70
N SER A 214 14.51 -24.05 66.75
CA SER A 214 14.80 -23.17 67.89
C SER A 214 14.14 -23.69 69.18
N THR A 215 12.87 -24.11 69.10
CA THR A 215 12.14 -24.68 70.24
C THR A 215 12.81 -25.96 70.76
N LEU A 216 13.11 -26.91 69.85
CA LEU A 216 13.79 -28.15 70.20
C LEU A 216 15.18 -27.89 70.80
N GLN A 217 15.90 -26.89 70.31
CA GLN A 217 17.20 -26.51 70.86
C GLN A 217 17.08 -25.98 72.30
N SER A 218 16.07 -25.15 72.59
CA SER A 218 15.79 -24.70 73.96
C SER A 218 15.37 -25.84 74.89
N GLU A 219 14.51 -26.76 74.43
CA GLU A 219 14.13 -27.94 75.20
C GLU A 219 15.34 -28.83 75.51
N ASN A 220 16.21 -29.06 74.53
CA ASN A 220 17.40 -29.90 74.71
C ASN A 220 18.40 -29.27 75.69
N GLN A 221 18.55 -27.94 75.69
CA GLN A 221 19.31 -27.22 76.71
C GLN A 221 18.72 -27.39 78.12
N SER A 222 17.39 -27.27 78.25
CA SER A 222 16.70 -27.45 79.54
C SER A 222 16.87 -28.89 80.07
N LEU A 223 16.67 -29.88 79.22
CA LEU A 223 16.88 -31.30 79.56
C LEU A 223 18.34 -31.57 79.94
N SER A 224 19.31 -31.03 79.20
CA SER A 224 20.73 -31.14 79.53
C SER A 224 21.04 -30.58 80.92
N GLN A 225 20.49 -29.41 81.27
CA GLN A 225 20.64 -28.84 82.61
C GLN A 225 20.00 -29.70 83.70
N GLN A 226 18.83 -30.30 83.43
CA GLN A 226 18.20 -31.23 84.37
C GLN A 226 19.04 -32.48 84.59
N VAL A 227 19.59 -33.06 83.52
CA VAL A 227 20.50 -34.21 83.59
C VAL A 227 21.71 -33.86 84.46
N THR A 228 22.36 -32.71 84.23
CA THR A 228 23.49 -32.28 85.07
C THR A 228 23.10 -32.16 86.54
N LYS A 229 21.95 -31.55 86.86
CA LYS A 229 21.45 -31.44 88.25
C LYS A 229 21.24 -32.83 88.87
N LEU A 230 20.54 -33.72 88.18
CA LEU A 230 20.29 -35.08 88.66
C LEU A 230 21.59 -35.87 88.84
N SER A 231 22.54 -35.77 87.92
CA SER A 231 23.87 -36.38 88.05
C SER A 231 24.60 -35.89 89.31
N THR A 232 24.63 -34.57 89.57
CA THR A 232 25.27 -34.04 90.79
C THR A 232 24.56 -34.47 92.08
N GLN A 233 23.22 -34.57 92.06
CA GLN A 233 22.45 -35.09 93.19
C GLN A 233 22.72 -36.57 93.44
N LEU A 234 22.88 -37.36 92.37
CA LEU A 234 23.19 -38.78 92.44
C LEU A 234 24.60 -39.00 93.01
N GLU A 235 25.60 -38.23 92.56
CA GLU A 235 26.96 -38.24 93.12
C GLU A 235 26.95 -37.89 94.62
N GLY A 236 26.22 -36.84 95.00
CA GLY A 236 26.02 -36.45 96.39
C GLY A 236 25.39 -37.57 97.22
N SER A 237 24.31 -38.17 96.73
CA SER A 237 23.62 -39.30 97.39
C SER A 237 24.53 -40.52 97.53
N THR A 238 25.32 -40.83 96.50
CA THR A 238 26.32 -41.92 96.51
C THR A 238 27.37 -41.69 97.60
N SER A 239 27.85 -40.45 97.78
CA SER A 239 28.81 -40.12 98.84
C SER A 239 28.23 -40.28 100.25
N VAL A 240 26.94 -39.93 100.43
CA VAL A 240 26.23 -40.11 101.69
C VAL A 240 26.04 -41.59 101.99
N VAL A 241 25.62 -42.38 101.01
CA VAL A 241 25.49 -43.85 101.14
C VAL A 241 26.83 -44.46 101.56
N SER A 242 27.93 -44.13 100.88
CA SER A 242 29.26 -44.64 101.24
C SER A 242 29.68 -44.25 102.67
N THR A 243 29.31 -43.04 103.12
CA THR A 243 29.57 -42.60 104.50
C THR A 243 28.73 -43.37 105.51
N LEU A 244 27.45 -43.61 105.19
CA LEU A 244 26.55 -44.41 106.03
C LEU A 244 27.01 -45.87 106.11
N GLU A 245 27.42 -46.48 104.99
CA GLU A 245 28.00 -47.82 104.96
C GLU A 245 29.22 -47.94 105.88
N LYS A 246 30.16 -46.99 105.82
CA LYS A 246 31.31 -46.94 106.74
C LYS A 246 30.88 -46.85 108.22
N ARG A 247 29.90 -45.99 108.52
CA ARG A 247 29.37 -45.87 109.89
C ARG A 247 28.69 -47.15 110.37
N VAL A 248 27.97 -47.84 109.49
CA VAL A 248 27.37 -49.15 109.80
C VAL A 248 28.47 -50.15 110.13
N THR A 249 29.53 -50.25 109.32
CA THR A 249 30.66 -51.14 109.62
C THR A 249 31.38 -50.78 110.93
N ASP A 250 31.54 -49.49 111.22
CA ASP A 250 32.12 -49.03 112.51
C ASP A 250 31.21 -49.41 113.69
N PHE A 251 29.89 -49.30 113.54
CA PHE A 251 28.96 -49.74 114.59
C PHE A 251 28.92 -51.25 114.75
N GLU A 252 29.02 -52.03 113.67
CA GLU A 252 29.10 -53.50 113.72
C GLU A 252 30.38 -53.96 114.44
N THR A 253 31.53 -53.31 114.17
CA THR A 253 32.79 -53.60 114.87
C THR A 253 32.72 -53.20 116.36
N GLN A 254 32.09 -52.06 116.68
CA GLN A 254 31.85 -51.69 118.08
C GLN A 254 30.89 -52.67 118.78
N HIS A 255 29.82 -53.09 118.10
CA HIS A 255 28.85 -54.03 118.64
C HIS A 255 29.49 -55.39 118.94
N THR A 256 30.28 -55.93 118.01
CA THR A 256 31.02 -57.19 118.22
C THR A 256 32.03 -57.08 119.38
N ALA A 257 32.75 -55.96 119.50
CA ALA A 257 33.66 -55.72 120.61
C ALA A 257 32.92 -55.63 121.97
N LEU A 258 31.81 -54.90 122.03
CA LEU A 258 30.96 -54.82 123.22
C LEU A 258 30.36 -56.18 123.59
N GLN A 259 29.95 -56.96 122.59
CA GLN A 259 29.41 -58.30 122.81
C GLN A 259 30.48 -59.26 123.35
N SER A 260 31.72 -59.22 122.81
CA SER A 260 32.85 -59.96 123.38
C SER A 260 33.07 -59.58 124.85
N ARG A 261 33.11 -58.29 125.15
CA ARG A 261 33.28 -57.79 126.52
C ARG A 261 32.13 -58.19 127.45
N ALA A 262 30.90 -58.22 126.95
CA ALA A 262 29.75 -58.72 127.70
C ALA A 262 29.89 -60.22 128.00
N THR A 263 30.32 -61.02 127.03
CA THR A 263 30.58 -62.46 127.25
C THR A 263 31.73 -62.71 128.24
N GLU A 264 32.81 -61.94 128.17
CA GLU A 264 33.91 -61.98 129.15
C GLU A 264 33.44 -61.60 130.55
N MET A 265 32.57 -60.61 130.67
CA MET A 265 32.00 -60.20 131.94
C MET A 265 31.06 -61.28 132.49
N GLU A 266 30.27 -61.94 131.63
CA GLU A 266 29.41 -63.06 132.01
C GLU A 266 30.22 -64.29 132.47
N THR A 267 31.34 -64.60 131.82
CA THR A 267 32.24 -65.68 132.27
C THR A 267 32.91 -65.34 133.59
N HIS A 268 33.39 -64.10 133.78
CA HIS A 268 33.90 -63.62 135.06
C HIS A 268 32.84 -63.68 136.16
N TYR A 269 31.60 -63.30 135.85
CA TYR A 269 30.48 -63.39 136.78
C TYR A 269 30.19 -64.85 137.19
N LYS A 270 30.17 -65.80 136.24
CA LYS A 270 30.01 -67.23 136.54
C LYS A 270 31.16 -67.78 137.38
N ALA A 271 32.40 -67.38 137.09
CA ALA A 271 33.57 -67.78 137.87
C ALA A 271 33.48 -67.29 139.32
N THR A 272 33.21 -66.00 139.52
CA THR A 272 33.02 -65.41 140.86
C THR A 272 31.83 -66.01 141.61
N LEU A 273 30.74 -66.36 140.92
CA LEU A 273 29.61 -67.08 141.52
C LEU A 273 30.01 -68.49 141.98
N SER A 274 30.86 -69.19 141.21
CA SER A 274 31.42 -70.49 141.58
C SER A 274 32.35 -70.38 142.79
N GLU A 275 33.26 -69.40 142.79
CA GLU A 275 34.13 -69.09 143.94
C GLU A 275 33.30 -68.77 145.20
N LEU A 276 32.22 -68.00 145.05
CA LEU A 276 31.29 -67.70 146.14
C LEU A 276 30.59 -68.96 146.66
N SER A 277 30.18 -69.86 145.77
CA SER A 277 29.59 -71.16 146.12
C SER A 277 30.59 -72.05 146.87
N GLU A 278 31.84 -72.11 146.41
CA GLU A 278 32.92 -72.83 147.09
C GLU A 278 33.19 -72.25 148.47
N ALA A 279 33.32 -70.93 148.59
CA ALA A 279 33.49 -70.23 149.86
C ALA A 279 32.31 -70.51 150.81
N LYS A 280 31.08 -70.52 150.29
CA LYS A 280 29.89 -70.88 151.07
C LYS A 280 29.93 -72.33 151.55
N SER A 281 30.39 -73.27 150.72
CA SER A 281 30.57 -74.67 151.11
C SER A 281 31.67 -74.84 152.18
N GLN A 282 32.78 -74.10 152.05
CA GLN A 282 33.85 -74.07 153.03
C GLN A 282 33.36 -73.50 154.36
N LEU A 283 32.56 -72.44 154.33
CA LEU A 283 31.96 -71.82 155.51
C LEU A 283 30.98 -72.79 156.19
N GLN A 284 30.19 -73.53 155.41
CA GLN A 284 29.30 -74.57 155.93
C GLN A 284 30.09 -75.74 156.56
N ASN A 285 31.19 -76.18 155.94
CA ASN A 285 32.09 -77.17 156.51
C ASN A 285 32.74 -76.67 157.82
N GLN A 286 33.18 -75.42 157.87
CA GLN A 286 33.70 -74.83 159.10
C GLN A 286 32.63 -74.73 160.19
N SER A 287 31.39 -74.38 159.82
CA SER A 287 30.25 -74.35 160.75
C SER A 287 29.95 -75.74 161.32
N GLN A 288 29.99 -76.80 160.50
CA GLN A 288 29.85 -78.18 160.98
C GLN A 288 30.99 -78.59 161.91
N LYS A 289 32.22 -78.15 161.60
CA LYS A 289 33.41 -78.42 162.43
C LYS A 289 33.36 -77.69 163.78
N ILE A 290 32.78 -76.49 163.82
CA ILE A 290 32.49 -75.77 165.07
C ILE A 290 31.42 -76.52 165.87
N GLY A 291 30.33 -76.96 165.22
CA GLY A 291 29.28 -77.74 165.89
C GLY A 291 29.82 -79.03 166.54
N SER A 292 30.73 -79.75 165.87
CA SER A 292 31.36 -80.94 166.46
C SER A 292 32.34 -80.61 167.60
N LEU A 293 33.04 -79.48 167.53
CA LEU A 293 33.88 -78.99 168.64
C LEU A 293 33.05 -78.57 169.86
N GLU A 294 31.87 -77.97 169.65
CA GLU A 294 30.93 -77.64 170.72
C GLU A 294 30.38 -78.90 171.41
N GLU A 295 30.08 -79.95 170.66
CA GLU A 295 29.69 -81.26 171.20
C GLU A 295 30.79 -81.89 172.05
N ILE A 296 32.05 -81.84 171.58
CA ILE A 296 33.21 -82.31 172.34
C ILE A 296 33.39 -81.50 173.64
N ASN A 297 33.22 -80.18 173.59
CA ASN A 297 33.31 -79.34 174.78
C ASN A 297 32.20 -79.64 175.79
N GLN A 298 30.98 -79.92 175.33
CA GLN A 298 29.90 -80.36 176.22
C GLN A 298 30.20 -81.72 176.87
N GLN A 299 30.83 -82.65 176.14
CA GLN A 299 31.27 -83.94 176.71
C GLN A 299 32.37 -83.75 177.75
N HIS A 300 33.35 -82.88 177.50
CA HIS A 300 34.40 -82.55 178.47
C HIS A 300 33.81 -81.92 179.73
N LYS A 301 32.82 -81.04 179.60
CA LYS A 301 32.13 -80.41 180.74
C LYS A 301 31.41 -81.44 181.62
N ARG A 302 30.71 -82.41 181.01
CA ARG A 302 30.08 -83.54 181.73
C ARG A 302 31.10 -84.49 182.40
N TYR A 303 32.33 -84.54 181.89
CA TYR A 303 33.40 -85.35 182.48
C TYR A 303 34.03 -84.67 183.70
N ILE A 304 34.11 -83.33 183.68
CA ILE A 304 34.58 -82.52 184.81
C ILE A 304 33.57 -82.58 185.97
N ASP A 305 32.28 -82.43 185.68
CA ASP A 305 31.23 -82.50 186.71
C ASP A 305 31.20 -83.86 187.45
N LYS A 306 31.63 -84.96 186.78
CA LYS A 306 31.73 -86.30 187.40
C LYS A 306 32.94 -86.50 188.30
N LEU A 307 33.98 -85.67 188.19
CA LEU A 307 35.19 -85.77 189.02
C LEU A 307 35.04 -85.02 190.35
N GLU A 308 34.05 -84.13 190.47
CA GLU A 308 33.83 -83.31 191.67
C GLU A 308 32.93 -83.98 192.74
N GLU A 309 32.16 -85.04 192.42
CA GLU A 309 31.20 -85.69 193.34
C GLU A 309 31.73 -86.89 194.15
N ALA A 310 33.04 -87.19 194.13
CA ALA A 310 33.63 -88.31 194.90
C ALA A 310 34.78 -87.92 195.86
N SER A 311 34.88 -86.63 196.22
CA SER A 311 35.58 -86.13 197.42
C SER A 311 34.56 -85.74 198.49
#